data_AF-A0A7C2V8V4-F1
#
_entry.id   AF-A0A7C2V8V4-F1
#
_cell.length_a   1.000
_cell.length_b   1.000
_cell.length_c   1.000
_cell.angle_alpha   90.00
_cell.angle_beta   90.00
_cell.angle_gamma   90.00
#
_symmetry.space_group_name_H-M   'P 1'
#
loop_
_entity.id
_entity.type
_entity.pdbx_description
1 polymer ?
#
loop_
_entity_poly.entity_id
_entity_poly.type
_entity_poly.pdbx_seq_one_letter_code
_entity_poly.pdbx_strand_id
1 'polypeptide(L)'
;MIANLYLGYTHCDDALKYVGIEHVDALGLDASIIYLCAETLQSSVSRNIVVVPRKIARVTDEDFNQCLASSRTMLSGCEPLSINSARRLAKVRRVLSIVLTPRSRRFVDESQVNFMVQSPKPKYIEVHLHPFIERLVNERLDIDSEKEFYFLGNVIETALKRDVGVVPVSASPRLSETLLMTHIDIILYAMGFSKRERRLMIELYPVDFIGNWLSQQV
;
A
#
# COMPACT_ATOMS: atom_id res chain seq x y z
N MET A 1 11.13 0.05 -12.97
CA MET A 1 10.48 -1.12 -12.36
C MET A 1 9.18 -0.63 -11.77
N ILE A 2 8.04 -1.21 -12.16
CA ILE A 2 6.74 -0.89 -11.58
C ILE A 2 6.35 -2.03 -10.66
N ALA A 3 6.28 -1.74 -9.36
CA ALA A 3 5.82 -2.69 -8.35
C ALA A 3 4.45 -2.24 -7.82
N ASN A 4 3.40 -2.97 -8.19
CA ASN A 4 2.06 -2.74 -7.66
C ASN A 4 1.76 -3.79 -6.58
N LEU A 5 1.91 -3.37 -5.33
CA LEU A 5 1.97 -4.27 -4.19
C LEU A 5 0.62 -4.50 -3.50
N TYR A 6 -0.44 -3.80 -3.86
CA TYR A 6 -1.77 -4.13 -3.37
C TYR A 6 -2.80 -4.01 -4.47
N LEU A 7 -3.29 -5.17 -4.88
CA LEU A 7 -4.37 -5.34 -5.84
C LEU A 7 -5.41 -6.23 -5.21
N GLY A 8 -6.64 -5.73 -5.09
CA GLY A 8 -7.77 -6.43 -4.48
C GLY A 8 -8.31 -7.57 -5.33
N TYR A 9 -7.51 -8.17 -6.21
CA TYR A 9 -7.95 -9.28 -7.02
C TYR A 9 -8.13 -10.49 -6.12
N THR A 10 -9.37 -10.95 -6.02
CA THR A 10 -9.74 -12.22 -5.39
C THR A 10 -9.77 -13.37 -6.41
N HIS A 11 -9.47 -13.09 -7.68
CA HIS A 11 -9.54 -14.02 -8.79
C HIS A 11 -8.33 -13.90 -9.71
N CYS A 12 -7.89 -15.03 -10.27
CA CYS A 12 -6.68 -15.07 -11.08
C CYS A 12 -6.80 -14.41 -12.44
N ASP A 13 -7.97 -14.57 -13.06
CA ASP A 13 -8.25 -14.01 -14.38
C ASP A 13 -8.15 -12.49 -14.38
N ASP A 14 -8.51 -11.85 -13.27
CA ASP A 14 -8.40 -10.40 -13.13
C ASP A 14 -6.93 -9.96 -13.02
N ALA A 15 -6.11 -10.72 -12.30
CA ALA A 15 -4.67 -10.48 -12.24
C ALA A 15 -3.99 -10.63 -13.60
N LEU A 16 -4.36 -11.68 -14.37
CA LEU A 16 -3.85 -11.89 -15.74
C LEU A 16 -4.24 -10.75 -16.68
N LYS A 17 -5.51 -10.34 -16.66
CA LYS A 17 -5.98 -9.20 -17.47
C LYS A 17 -5.27 -7.91 -17.08
N TYR A 18 -5.09 -7.66 -15.77
CA TYR A 18 -4.38 -6.48 -15.30
C TYR A 18 -2.93 -6.44 -15.80
N VAL A 19 -2.21 -7.56 -15.71
CA VAL A 19 -0.86 -7.71 -16.27
C VAL A 19 -0.85 -7.60 -17.80
N GLY A 20 -1.95 -7.91 -18.49
CA GLY A 20 -2.09 -7.63 -19.92
C GLY A 20 -2.22 -6.14 -20.24
N ILE A 21 -2.77 -5.34 -19.33
CA ILE A 21 -3.02 -3.90 -19.50
C ILE A 21 -1.81 -3.06 -19.06
N GLU A 22 -1.21 -3.37 -17.91
CA GLU A 22 -0.18 -2.57 -17.26
C GLU A 22 1.18 -3.27 -17.30
N HIS A 23 2.25 -2.52 -17.53
CA HIS A 23 3.60 -3.07 -17.51
C HIS A 23 4.15 -3.24 -16.08
N VAL A 24 3.66 -4.26 -15.36
CA VAL A 24 4.07 -4.57 -13.98
C VAL A 24 5.22 -5.58 -13.91
N ASP A 25 6.22 -5.31 -13.07
CA ASP A 25 7.37 -6.20 -12.81
C ASP A 25 7.19 -7.01 -11.51
N ALA A 26 6.53 -6.42 -10.51
CA ALA A 26 6.20 -7.09 -9.25
C ALA A 26 4.72 -6.88 -8.88
N LEU A 27 4.03 -7.98 -8.59
CA LEU A 27 2.60 -8.04 -8.36
C LEU A 27 2.29 -8.59 -6.96
N GLY A 28 1.66 -7.77 -6.11
CA GLY A 28 1.15 -8.22 -4.83
C GLY A 28 -0.20 -8.93 -4.98
N LEU A 29 -0.28 -10.20 -4.60
CA LEU A 29 -1.53 -11.00 -4.62
C LEU A 29 -1.91 -11.47 -3.22
N ASP A 30 -3.22 -11.55 -2.97
CA ASP A 30 -3.72 -12.12 -1.72
C ASP A 30 -3.17 -13.53 -1.52
N ALA A 31 -2.64 -13.80 -0.33
CA ALA A 31 -2.02 -15.07 0.01
C ALA A 31 -2.95 -16.29 -0.17
N SER A 32 -4.27 -16.09 -0.17
CA SER A 32 -5.24 -17.17 -0.42
C SER A 32 -5.30 -17.62 -1.89
N ILE A 33 -4.94 -16.76 -2.84
CA ILE A 33 -5.03 -17.06 -4.28
C ILE A 33 -3.65 -17.17 -4.96
N ILE A 34 -2.57 -16.78 -4.27
CA ILE A 34 -1.24 -16.73 -4.86
C ILE A 34 -0.80 -18.05 -5.48
N TYR A 35 -1.05 -19.18 -4.81
CA TYR A 35 -0.64 -20.50 -5.32
C TYR A 35 -1.34 -20.86 -6.62
N LEU A 36 -2.63 -20.52 -6.74
CA LEU A 36 -3.41 -20.74 -7.97
C LEU A 36 -2.94 -19.82 -9.10
N CYS A 37 -2.42 -18.64 -8.76
CA CYS A 37 -2.03 -17.64 -9.74
C CYS A 37 -0.59 -17.63 -10.18
N ALA A 38 0.34 -18.07 -9.33
CA ALA A 38 1.76 -18.00 -9.64
C ALA A 38 2.09 -18.80 -10.91
N GLU A 39 1.62 -20.03 -11.02
CA GLU A 39 1.86 -20.89 -12.19
C GLU A 39 1.20 -20.33 -13.46
N THR A 40 -0.04 -19.85 -13.34
CA THR A 40 -0.79 -19.31 -14.48
C THR A 40 -0.17 -18.01 -14.99
N LEU A 41 0.27 -17.11 -14.10
CA LEU A 41 0.96 -15.88 -14.47
C LEU A 41 2.33 -16.14 -15.10
N GLN A 42 3.08 -17.12 -14.58
CA GLN A 42 4.39 -17.47 -15.15
C GLN A 42 4.27 -18.12 -16.54
N SER A 43 3.25 -18.94 -16.77
CA SER A 43 3.05 -19.63 -18.04
C SER A 43 2.37 -18.78 -19.11
N SER A 44 1.47 -17.88 -18.70
CA SER A 44 0.63 -17.11 -19.64
C SER A 44 1.23 -15.77 -20.04
N VAL A 45 2.24 -15.28 -19.30
CA VAL A 45 2.83 -13.96 -19.54
C VAL A 45 4.25 -14.13 -20.07
N SER A 46 4.57 -13.48 -21.19
CA SER A 46 5.87 -13.60 -21.86
C SER A 46 7.04 -12.88 -21.15
N ARG A 47 6.89 -12.55 -19.87
CA ARG A 47 7.84 -11.76 -19.08
C ARG A 47 7.91 -12.26 -17.65
N ASN A 48 9.06 -12.06 -17.03
CA ASN A 48 9.29 -12.43 -15.64
C ASN A 48 8.57 -11.44 -14.71
N ILE A 49 7.58 -11.94 -13.98
CA ILE A 49 6.85 -11.17 -12.95
C ILE A 49 7.14 -11.79 -11.59
N VAL A 50 7.53 -10.94 -10.64
CA VAL A 50 7.69 -11.34 -9.25
C VAL A 50 6.33 -11.30 -8.58
N VAL A 51 5.81 -12.47 -8.19
CA VAL A 51 4.56 -12.55 -7.43
C VAL A 51 4.88 -12.48 -5.94
N VAL A 52 4.30 -11.50 -5.25
CA VAL A 52 4.53 -11.25 -3.82
C VAL A 52 3.28 -11.65 -3.03
N PRO A 53 3.38 -12.59 -2.06
CA PRO A 53 2.26 -12.93 -1.18
C PRO A 53 1.94 -11.75 -0.27
N ARG A 54 0.68 -11.34 -0.24
CA ARG A 54 0.22 -10.15 0.47
C ARG A 54 -0.92 -10.46 1.41
N LYS A 55 -0.97 -9.72 2.52
CA LYS A 55 -2.09 -9.74 3.46
C LYS A 55 -2.25 -8.36 4.08
N ILE A 56 -3.48 -7.86 4.11
CA ILE A 56 -3.84 -6.67 4.88
C ILE A 56 -4.56 -7.11 6.15
N ALA A 57 -4.00 -6.78 7.30
CA ALA A 57 -4.62 -7.07 8.58
C ALA A 57 -5.18 -5.78 9.18
N ARG A 58 -6.45 -5.79 9.55
CA ARG A 58 -7.06 -4.73 10.35
C ARG A 58 -6.72 -4.97 11.81
N VAL A 59 -6.15 -3.99 12.48
CA VAL A 59 -5.55 -4.17 13.79
C VAL A 59 -6.28 -3.35 14.83
N THR A 60 -6.83 -4.07 15.81
CA THR A 60 -7.33 -3.54 17.08
C THR A 60 -6.22 -3.64 18.14
N ASP A 61 -6.47 -3.12 19.34
CA ASP A 61 -5.53 -3.27 20.45
C ASP A 61 -5.38 -4.72 20.93
N GLU A 62 -6.43 -5.52 20.77
CA GLU A 62 -6.54 -6.93 21.16
C GLU A 62 -5.84 -7.86 20.14
N ASP A 63 -6.00 -7.59 18.85
CA ASP A 63 -5.52 -8.47 17.76
C ASP A 63 -4.10 -8.13 17.27
N PHE A 64 -3.41 -7.22 17.95
CA PHE A 64 -2.11 -6.71 17.54
C PHE A 64 -1.07 -7.81 17.26
N ASN A 65 -1.04 -8.84 18.11
CA ASN A 65 -0.07 -9.93 17.99
C ASN A 65 -0.37 -10.84 16.78
N GLN A 66 -1.61 -10.88 16.29
CA GLN A 66 -1.97 -11.65 15.10
C GLN A 66 -1.37 -11.04 13.83
N CYS A 67 -1.24 -9.69 13.72
CA CYS A 67 -0.57 -9.06 12.56
C CYS A 67 0.90 -9.53 12.46
N LEU A 68 1.58 -9.65 13.60
CA LEU A 68 3.01 -9.98 13.69
C LEU A 68 3.35 -11.44 13.37
N ALA A 69 2.40 -12.37 13.56
CA ALA A 69 2.64 -13.79 13.29
C ALA A 69 2.76 -14.09 11.79
N SER A 70 2.11 -13.29 10.94
CA SER A 70 2.03 -13.50 9.50
C SER A 70 3.16 -12.86 8.68
N SER A 71 3.88 -11.88 9.22
CA SER A 71 4.79 -11.04 8.43
C SER A 71 6.05 -11.75 7.89
N ARG A 72 6.30 -12.99 8.34
CA ARG A 72 7.43 -13.80 7.87
C ARG A 72 7.16 -14.58 6.59
N THR A 73 5.92 -14.89 6.21
CA THR A 73 5.68 -15.69 4.99
C THR A 73 5.01 -14.87 3.89
N MET A 74 4.48 -13.71 4.26
CA MET A 74 3.80 -12.78 3.37
C MET A 74 4.15 -11.36 3.75
N LEU A 75 4.14 -10.47 2.76
CA LEU A 75 4.34 -9.05 2.97
C LEU A 75 3.05 -8.45 3.55
N SER A 76 3.03 -8.19 4.85
CA SER A 76 1.85 -7.73 5.57
C SER A 76 1.77 -6.20 5.63
N GLY A 77 0.59 -5.64 5.32
CA GLY A 77 0.21 -4.28 5.69
C GLY A 77 -0.76 -4.29 6.87
N CYS A 78 -0.50 -3.47 7.90
CA CYS A 78 -1.41 -3.38 9.06
C CYS A 78 -2.23 -2.07 8.98
N GLU A 79 -3.56 -2.16 8.89
CA GLU A 79 -4.51 -1.03 8.93
C GLU A 79 -4.95 -0.81 10.40
N PRO A 80 -4.52 0.27 11.07
CA PRO A 80 -4.93 0.52 12.45
C PRO A 80 -6.40 0.95 12.54
N LEU A 81 -7.11 0.44 13.55
CA LEU A 81 -8.48 0.82 13.88
C LEU A 81 -8.60 1.68 15.16
N SER A 82 -7.46 2.03 15.77
CA SER A 82 -7.40 2.91 16.95
C SER A 82 -6.09 3.70 16.97
N ILE A 83 -6.03 4.80 17.73
CA ILE A 83 -4.79 5.57 17.92
C ILE A 83 -3.69 4.75 18.61
N ASN A 84 -4.08 3.86 19.53
CA ASN A 84 -3.17 3.00 20.27
C ASN A 84 -2.54 1.94 19.35
N SER A 85 -3.35 1.28 18.52
CA SER A 85 -2.86 0.33 17.52
C SER A 85 -1.95 1.03 16.51
N ALA A 86 -2.30 2.22 16.01
CA ALA A 86 -1.45 3.00 15.12
C ALA A 86 -0.08 3.33 15.73
N ARG A 87 -0.06 3.82 16.98
CA ARG A 87 1.17 4.11 17.73
C ARG A 87 2.04 2.87 17.93
N ARG A 88 1.43 1.72 18.24
CA ARG A 88 2.16 0.45 18.42
C ARG A 88 2.75 -0.03 17.10
N LEU A 89 1.96 -0.03 16.03
CA LEU A 89 2.40 -0.44 14.68
C LEU A 89 3.57 0.44 14.19
N ALA A 90 3.52 1.75 14.46
CA ALA A 90 4.58 2.68 14.09
C ALA A 90 5.92 2.36 14.77
N LYS A 91 5.90 1.74 15.96
CA LYS A 91 7.12 1.44 16.73
C LYS A 91 7.66 0.03 16.53
N VAL A 92 6.79 -0.95 16.30
CA VAL A 92 7.21 -2.37 16.30
C VAL A 92 8.06 -2.70 15.08
N ARG A 93 9.29 -3.14 15.31
CA ARG A 93 10.31 -3.44 14.28
C ARG A 93 9.84 -4.40 13.18
N ARG A 94 9.02 -5.39 13.52
CA ARG A 94 8.54 -6.43 12.57
C ARG A 94 7.44 -5.95 11.63
N VAL A 95 6.84 -4.79 11.90
CA VAL A 95 5.83 -4.19 11.03
C VAL A 95 6.56 -3.29 10.04
N LEU A 96 6.51 -3.63 8.76
CA LEU A 96 7.13 -2.81 7.73
C LEU A 96 6.23 -1.68 7.26
N SER A 97 4.92 -1.91 7.21
CA SER A 97 4.00 -0.90 6.71
C SER A 97 2.76 -0.68 7.56
N ILE A 98 2.30 0.57 7.53
CA ILE A 98 0.99 1.00 8.03
C ILE A 98 0.13 1.37 6.82
N VAL A 99 -1.10 0.84 6.79
CA VAL A 99 -2.03 1.09 5.70
C VAL A 99 -2.89 2.32 6.01
N LEU A 100 -2.84 3.29 5.10
CA LEU A 100 -3.64 4.51 5.13
C LEU A 100 -4.85 4.37 4.20
N THR A 101 -6.03 4.40 4.79
CA THR A 101 -7.34 4.39 4.12
C THR A 101 -8.21 5.52 4.72
N PRO A 102 -9.39 5.82 4.14
CA PRO A 102 -10.33 6.73 4.77
C PRO A 102 -10.73 6.37 6.21
N ARG A 103 -10.61 5.08 6.59
CA ARG A 103 -10.92 4.59 7.95
C ARG A 103 -9.76 4.84 8.91
N SER A 104 -8.52 4.58 8.48
CA SER A 104 -7.34 4.73 9.33
C SER A 104 -6.80 6.17 9.37
N ARG A 105 -7.28 7.06 8.49
CA ARG A 105 -6.84 8.46 8.40
C ARG A 105 -6.87 9.22 9.73
N ARG A 106 -7.83 8.91 10.61
CA ARG A 106 -7.98 9.57 11.92
C ARG A 106 -6.89 9.17 12.92
N PHE A 107 -6.10 8.15 12.62
CA PHE A 107 -5.13 7.54 13.52
C PHE A 107 -3.70 7.59 12.98
N VAL A 108 -3.51 7.98 11.72
CA VAL A 108 -2.21 8.00 11.04
C VAL A 108 -1.97 9.43 10.58
N ASP A 109 -1.33 10.21 11.44
CA ASP A 109 -0.94 11.60 11.18
C ASP A 109 0.58 11.80 11.38
N GLU A 110 1.02 13.05 11.47
CA GLU A 110 2.41 13.42 11.73
C GLU A 110 3.01 12.73 12.96
N SER A 111 2.24 12.49 14.01
CA SER A 111 2.68 11.78 15.22
C SER A 111 3.11 10.35 14.91
N GLN A 112 2.34 9.64 14.09
CA GLN A 112 2.67 8.28 13.65
C GLN A 112 3.89 8.28 12.75
N VAL A 113 4.01 9.24 11.84
CA VAL A 113 5.21 9.42 11.01
C VAL A 113 6.44 9.59 11.92
N ASN A 114 6.37 10.47 12.92
CA ASN A 114 7.46 10.69 13.86
C ASN A 114 7.84 9.42 14.65
N PHE A 115 6.87 8.58 15.03
CA PHE A 115 7.17 7.28 15.63
C PHE A 115 7.81 6.29 14.65
N MET A 116 7.44 6.33 13.37
CA MET A 116 8.01 5.47 12.34
C MET A 116 9.49 5.78 12.09
N VAL A 117 9.86 7.07 12.10
CA VAL A 117 11.26 7.53 11.98
C VAL A 117 12.15 6.95 13.07
N GLN A 118 11.61 6.81 14.28
CA GLN A 118 12.35 6.28 15.43
C GLN A 118 12.55 4.75 15.37
N SER A 119 11.96 4.07 14.38
CA SER A 119 12.09 2.63 14.26
C SER A 119 13.48 2.24 13.74
N PRO A 120 14.11 1.18 14.28
CA PRO A 120 15.45 0.74 13.84
C PRO A 120 15.46 0.13 12.43
N LYS A 121 14.29 -0.04 11.79
CA LYS A 121 14.14 -0.55 10.44
C LYS A 121 13.29 0.44 9.64
N PRO A 122 13.58 0.63 8.35
CA PRO A 122 12.75 1.47 7.48
C PRO A 122 11.28 1.02 7.54
N LYS A 123 10.38 1.99 7.60
CA LYS A 123 8.94 1.78 7.60
C LYS A 123 8.29 2.52 6.45
N TYR A 124 7.12 2.04 6.08
CA TYR A 124 6.39 2.48 4.91
C TYR A 124 4.94 2.85 5.25
N ILE A 125 4.41 3.89 4.61
CA ILE A 125 2.98 4.16 4.59
C ILE A 125 2.45 3.66 3.25
N GLU A 126 1.54 2.71 3.30
CA GLU A 126 0.82 2.23 2.11
C GLU A 126 -0.47 3.03 1.94
N VAL A 127 -0.57 3.83 0.90
CA VAL A 127 -1.72 4.70 0.67
C VAL A 127 -2.68 4.01 -0.30
N HIS A 128 -3.81 3.54 0.22
CA HIS A 128 -4.83 2.85 -0.58
C HIS A 128 -5.74 3.87 -1.25
N LEU A 129 -5.49 4.17 -2.53
CA LEU A 129 -6.10 5.29 -3.23
C LEU A 129 -7.57 5.06 -3.62
N HIS A 130 -7.93 3.87 -4.12
CA HIS A 130 -9.31 3.60 -4.55
C HIS A 130 -10.36 3.89 -3.48
N PRO A 131 -10.21 3.47 -2.20
CA PRO A 131 -11.16 3.83 -1.15
C PRO A 131 -11.36 5.34 -0.96
N PHE A 132 -10.33 6.16 -1.20
CA PHE A 132 -10.49 7.62 -1.17
C PHE A 132 -11.28 8.11 -2.38
N ILE A 133 -10.97 7.61 -3.58
CA ILE A 133 -11.70 7.96 -4.81
C ILE A 133 -13.17 7.53 -4.74
N GLU A 134 -13.45 6.31 -4.29
CA GLU A 134 -14.80 5.78 -4.11
C GLU A 134 -15.62 6.67 -3.16
N ARG A 135 -15.01 7.10 -2.06
CA ARG A 135 -15.65 7.97 -1.07
C ARG A 135 -15.98 9.36 -1.64
N LEU A 136 -15.23 9.84 -2.63
CA LEU A 136 -15.50 11.09 -3.33
C LEU A 136 -16.63 10.94 -4.35
N VAL A 137 -16.60 9.87 -5.15
CA VAL A 137 -17.58 9.62 -6.23
C VAL A 137 -18.97 9.28 -5.68
N ASN A 138 -19.06 8.60 -4.54
CA ASN A 138 -20.34 8.14 -3.98
C ASN A 138 -21.18 9.22 -3.26
N GLU A 139 -20.83 10.51 -3.42
CA GLU A 139 -21.61 11.76 -3.19
C GLU A 139 -22.90 11.71 -2.33
N ARG A 140 -22.89 11.05 -1.17
CA ARG A 140 -23.96 11.11 -0.15
C ARG A 140 -23.52 11.72 1.16
N LEU A 141 -22.29 12.20 1.24
CA LEU A 141 -21.71 12.70 2.48
C LEU A 141 -21.14 14.08 2.24
N ASP A 142 -21.38 14.96 3.21
CA ASP A 142 -20.87 16.32 3.44
C ASP A 142 -19.31 16.36 3.54
N ILE A 143 -18.63 15.62 2.66
CA ILE A 143 -17.19 15.42 2.66
C ILE A 143 -16.60 16.47 1.75
N ASP A 144 -15.93 17.40 2.40
CA ASP A 144 -15.03 18.33 1.75
C ASP A 144 -13.85 17.55 1.13
N SER A 145 -13.94 17.32 -0.18
CA SER A 145 -12.95 16.62 -0.98
C SER A 145 -11.58 17.28 -0.89
N GLU A 146 -11.54 18.61 -0.78
CA GLU A 146 -10.34 19.40 -0.58
C GLU A 146 -9.69 19.04 0.76
N LYS A 147 -10.47 18.96 1.86
CA LYS A 147 -9.94 18.54 3.17
C LYS A 147 -9.36 17.12 3.14
N GLU A 148 -9.97 16.21 2.38
CA GLU A 148 -9.50 14.82 2.30
C GLU A 148 -8.16 14.72 1.56
N PHE A 149 -8.04 15.38 0.40
CA PHE A 149 -6.77 15.41 -0.35
C PHE A 149 -5.70 16.25 0.33
N TYR A 150 -6.08 17.35 1.00
CA TYR A 150 -5.16 18.14 1.81
C TYR A 150 -4.58 17.32 2.96
N PHE A 151 -5.42 16.54 3.67
CA PHE A 151 -4.95 15.61 4.68
C PHE A 151 -3.96 14.59 4.11
N LEU A 152 -4.32 13.94 3.00
CA LEU A 152 -3.44 12.96 2.34
C LEU A 152 -2.11 13.59 1.93
N GLY A 153 -2.17 14.78 1.33
CA GLY A 153 -1.01 15.56 0.91
C GLY A 153 -0.07 15.82 2.07
N ASN A 154 -0.60 16.33 3.19
CA ASN A 154 0.18 16.62 4.38
C ASN A 154 0.84 15.38 5.00
N VAL A 155 0.12 14.26 5.10
CA VAL A 155 0.68 13.02 5.65
C VAL A 155 1.81 12.49 4.77
N ILE A 156 1.60 12.48 3.44
CA ILE A 156 2.61 12.03 2.48
C ILE A 156 3.81 12.97 2.50
N GLU A 157 3.61 14.28 2.43
CA GLU A 157 4.68 15.28 2.47
C GLU A 157 5.51 15.16 3.76
N THR A 158 4.84 14.98 4.90
CA THR A 158 5.51 14.78 6.19
C THR A 158 6.34 13.51 6.20
N ALA A 159 5.81 12.42 5.65
CA ALA A 159 6.55 11.15 5.53
C ALA A 159 7.79 11.29 4.65
N LEU A 160 7.65 11.91 3.48
CA LEU A 160 8.75 12.15 2.55
C LEU A 160 9.86 13.02 3.17
N LYS A 161 9.51 14.10 3.87
CA LYS A 161 10.48 14.98 4.57
C LYS A 161 11.22 14.29 5.71
N ARG A 162 10.71 13.17 6.20
CA ARG A 162 11.21 12.42 7.35
C ARG A 162 11.84 11.08 6.95
N ASP A 163 12.06 10.84 5.65
CA ASP A 163 12.57 9.58 5.09
C ASP A 163 11.74 8.34 5.48
N VAL A 164 10.43 8.52 5.68
CA VAL A 164 9.47 7.42 5.77
C VAL A 164 8.96 7.12 4.37
N GLY A 165 9.13 5.88 3.91
CA GLY A 165 8.74 5.50 2.55
C GLY A 165 7.22 5.58 2.37
N VAL A 166 6.77 6.04 1.20
CA VAL A 166 5.35 6.10 0.85
C VAL A 166 5.10 5.26 -0.39
N VAL A 167 4.16 4.32 -0.31
CA VAL A 167 3.83 3.38 -1.37
C VAL A 167 2.34 3.54 -1.72
N PRO A 168 2.01 4.36 -2.73
CA PRO A 168 0.64 4.47 -3.21
C PRO A 168 0.26 3.18 -3.92
N VAL A 169 -0.94 2.69 -3.61
CA VAL A 169 -1.47 1.45 -4.19
C VAL A 169 -2.90 1.68 -4.66
N SER A 170 -3.26 1.03 -5.77
CA SER A 170 -4.59 1.14 -6.34
C SER A 170 -5.65 0.77 -5.32
N ALA A 171 -5.50 -0.39 -4.66
CA ALA A 171 -6.45 -0.87 -3.66
C ALA A 171 -7.88 -1.11 -4.16
N SER A 172 -8.06 -1.39 -5.45
CA SER A 172 -9.37 -1.57 -6.06
C SER A 172 -9.88 -3.00 -5.85
N PRO A 173 -11.17 -3.20 -5.55
CA PRO A 173 -11.75 -4.52 -5.31
C PRO A 173 -12.03 -5.28 -6.62
N ARG A 174 -12.05 -4.58 -7.77
CA ARG A 174 -12.37 -5.14 -9.08
C ARG A 174 -11.45 -4.59 -10.16
N LEU A 175 -11.28 -5.36 -11.24
CA LEU A 175 -10.48 -4.95 -12.39
C LEU A 175 -11.00 -3.66 -13.04
N SER A 176 -12.32 -3.54 -13.22
CA SER A 176 -12.96 -2.36 -13.82
C SER A 176 -12.73 -1.06 -13.04
N GLU A 177 -12.33 -1.17 -11.78
CA GLU A 177 -12.13 -0.04 -10.86
C GLU A 177 -10.63 0.19 -10.56
N THR A 178 -9.74 -0.55 -11.24
CA THR A 178 -8.30 -0.50 -10.99
C THR A 178 -7.72 0.84 -11.42
N LEU A 179 -6.96 1.46 -10.51
CA LEU A 179 -6.13 2.62 -10.79
C LEU A 179 -4.81 2.15 -11.38
N LEU A 180 -4.61 2.43 -12.67
CA LEU A 180 -3.33 2.28 -13.35
C LEU A 180 -2.27 3.19 -12.74
N MET A 181 -0.99 2.88 -12.96
CA MET A 181 0.09 3.70 -12.42
C MET A 181 0.05 5.13 -12.97
N THR A 182 -0.40 5.29 -14.22
CA THR A 182 -0.63 6.60 -14.83
C THR A 182 -1.72 7.39 -14.09
N HIS A 183 -2.80 6.74 -13.65
CA HIS A 183 -3.84 7.38 -12.84
C HIS A 183 -3.28 7.80 -11.46
N ILE A 184 -2.47 6.95 -10.84
CA ILE A 184 -1.81 7.26 -9.56
C ILE A 184 -0.85 8.45 -9.72
N ASP A 185 -0.04 8.49 -10.78
CA ASP A 185 0.86 9.62 -11.06
C ASP A 185 0.10 10.94 -11.24
N ILE A 186 -1.04 10.90 -11.96
CA ILE A 186 -1.91 12.07 -12.15
C ILE A 186 -2.48 12.55 -10.82
N ILE A 187 -2.97 11.64 -9.96
CA ILE A 187 -3.50 11.99 -8.63
C ILE A 187 -2.40 12.66 -7.79
N LEU A 188 -1.21 12.07 -7.74
CA LEU A 188 -0.10 12.64 -6.98
C LEU A 188 0.36 14.00 -7.55
N TYR A 189 0.34 14.16 -8.87
CA TYR A 189 0.63 15.45 -9.51
C TYR A 189 -0.42 16.50 -9.12
N ALA A 190 -1.70 16.16 -9.14
CA ALA A 190 -2.79 17.04 -8.73
C ALA A 190 -2.70 17.43 -7.24
N MET A 191 -2.15 16.55 -6.40
CA MET A 191 -1.85 16.85 -4.99
C MET A 191 -0.62 17.75 -4.79
N GLY A 192 0.10 18.11 -5.85
CA GLY A 192 1.24 19.04 -5.81
C GLY A 192 2.62 18.39 -5.72
N PHE A 193 2.72 17.05 -5.77
CA PHE A 193 4.03 16.38 -5.69
C PHE A 193 4.85 16.59 -6.97
N SER A 194 6.14 16.89 -6.80
CA SER A 194 7.09 17.06 -7.90
C SER A 194 7.33 15.74 -8.64
N LYS A 195 7.84 15.83 -9.88
CA LYS A 195 8.20 14.64 -10.67
C LYS A 195 9.16 13.69 -9.92
N ARG A 196 10.07 14.25 -9.11
CA ARG A 196 11.02 13.46 -8.32
C ARG A 196 10.33 12.68 -7.20
N GLU A 197 9.45 13.33 -6.44
CA GLU A 197 8.71 12.69 -5.34
C GLU A 197 7.77 11.59 -5.84
N ARG A 198 7.09 11.82 -6.97
CA ARG A 198 6.23 10.80 -7.58
C ARG A 198 7.01 9.58 -8.03
N ARG A 199 8.20 9.76 -8.62
CA ARG A 199 9.09 8.64 -8.96
C ARG A 199 9.61 7.90 -7.72
N LEU A 200 9.91 8.60 -6.63
CA LEU A 200 10.24 7.94 -5.35
C LEU A 200 9.11 7.04 -4.90
N MET A 201 7.87 7.55 -4.91
CA MET A 201 6.68 6.83 -4.45
C MET A 201 6.27 5.66 -5.36
N ILE A 202 6.35 5.80 -6.68
CA ILE A 202 5.85 4.81 -7.64
C ILE A 202 6.93 3.79 -8.05
N GLU A 203 8.20 4.20 -8.14
CA GLU A 203 9.27 3.34 -8.66
C GLU A 203 10.22 2.84 -7.55
N LEU A 204 10.64 3.70 -6.62
CA LEU A 204 11.75 3.37 -5.70
C LEU A 204 11.27 2.75 -4.39
N TYR A 205 10.39 3.43 -3.64
CA TYR A 205 9.90 2.91 -2.36
C TYR A 205 9.19 1.57 -2.44
N PRO A 206 8.40 1.26 -3.50
CA PRO A 206 7.83 -0.08 -3.63
C PRO A 206 8.91 -1.17 -3.73
N VAL A 207 9.99 -0.91 -4.46
CA VAL A 207 11.11 -1.86 -4.59
C VAL A 207 11.87 -1.99 -3.28
N ASP A 208 12.17 -0.88 -2.62
CA ASP A 208 12.83 -0.88 -1.30
C ASP A 208 11.98 -1.60 -0.25
N PHE A 209 10.65 -1.43 -0.31
CA PHE A 209 9.71 -2.08 0.58
C PHE A 209 9.77 -3.61 0.43
N ILE A 210 9.75 -4.12 -0.81
CA ILE A 210 9.92 -5.56 -1.09
C ILE A 210 11.29 -6.04 -0.63
N GLY A 211 12.36 -5.30 -0.96
CA GLY A 211 13.73 -5.67 -0.60
C GLY A 211 13.92 -5.78 0.92
N ASN A 212 13.37 -4.82 1.67
CA ASN A 212 13.38 -4.85 3.13
C ASN A 212 12.60 -6.03 3.70
N TRP A 213 11.47 -6.40 3.10
CA TRP A 213 10.74 -7.62 3.49
C TRP A 213 11.54 -8.89 3.22
N LEU A 214 12.13 -9.03 2.04
CA LEU A 214 12.98 -10.18 1.70
C LEU A 214 14.17 -10.30 2.64
N SER A 215 14.76 -9.18 3.07
CA SER A 215 15.88 -9.18 4.04
C SER A 215 15.49 -9.67 5.45
N GLN A 216 14.20 -9.72 5.78
CA GLN A 216 13.70 -10.24 7.07
C GLN A 216 13.41 -11.74 7.05
N GLN A 217 13.49 -12.38 5.88
CA GLN A 217 13.32 -13.82 5.68
C GLN A 217 14.59 -14.61 6.02
N VAL A 218 15.75 -13.97 5.91
CA VAL A 218 17.10 -14.52 6.15
C VAL A 218 17.51 -14.29 7.59
#